data_AF-A0A8T5GU91-F1
#
_entry.id   AF-A0A8T5GU91-F1
#
_cell.length_a   1.000
_cell.length_b   1.000
_cell.length_c   1.000
_cell.angle_alpha   90.00
_cell.angle_beta   90.00
_cell.angle_gamma   90.00
#
_symmetry.space_group_name_H-M   'P 1'
#
loop_
_entity.id
_entity.type
_entity.pdbx_description
1 polymer ?
#
loop_
_entity_poly.entity_id
_entity_poly.type
_entity_poly.pdbx_seq_one_letter_code
_entity_poly.pdbx_strand_id
1 'polypeptide(L)'
;EAADDDAIISKKKEAKPFPTDMQKKMMGKQWNDVVWPLLHLAFGMFIALIVLNAFGGIGPLSVDGTGGPVALDMGDTVRTDGLENDDIYDCDPDYQIGDCKNSLTPLAGEASSMPAGWYWDGILFAVLGGAGLCGSLYAHLVLMKSWRARAKAMKEVNDDKADAEEEHAEESDDEESESLEEEMEDALEDDYDAEELEDEEESADDESYEEAEEADEGDGEIDIGSHIGLSLDDEEVFGTIIEFDDEEETVTIEEDETGDIITGYQEDMFVE
;
A
#
# COMPACT_ATOMS: atom_id res chain seq x y z
N GLU A 1 32.69 -33.95 54.39
CA GLU A 1 31.55 -33.43 53.64
C GLU A 1 32.14 -32.61 52.50
N ALA A 2 32.40 -33.28 51.39
CA ALA A 2 32.84 -32.64 50.15
C ALA A 2 31.57 -32.49 49.34
N ALA A 3 31.09 -31.25 49.18
CA ALA A 3 29.93 -30.96 48.37
C ALA A 3 30.40 -30.77 46.91
N ASP A 4 29.80 -31.55 46.03
CA ASP A 4 29.87 -31.50 44.57
C ASP A 4 29.80 -30.06 44.01
N ASP A 5 30.88 -29.64 43.35
CA ASP A 5 30.94 -28.43 42.51
C ASP A 5 30.57 -28.73 41.03
N ASP A 6 29.97 -29.90 40.73
CA ASP A 6 29.80 -30.41 39.36
C ASP A 6 28.40 -30.21 38.73
N ALA A 7 27.55 -29.32 39.26
CA ALA A 7 26.14 -29.27 38.84
C ALA A 7 25.59 -27.95 38.27
N ILE A 8 26.43 -26.96 37.91
CA ILE A 8 25.93 -25.73 37.24
C ILE A 8 26.87 -25.27 36.12
N ILE A 9 27.26 -26.16 35.21
CA ILE A 9 27.59 -25.75 33.84
C ILE A 9 26.33 -26.04 33.02
N SER A 10 25.41 -25.06 32.98
CA SER A 10 24.30 -25.09 32.04
C SER A 10 24.90 -25.30 30.66
N LYS A 11 24.58 -26.43 30.00
CA LYS A 11 24.93 -26.68 28.60
C LYS A 11 24.64 -25.41 27.81
N LYS A 12 25.68 -24.69 27.40
CA LYS A 12 25.56 -23.63 26.38
C LYS A 12 24.88 -24.34 25.22
N LYS A 13 23.61 -24.03 24.95
CA LYS A 13 22.93 -24.47 23.75
C LYS A 13 23.83 -23.98 22.62
N GLU A 14 24.50 -24.89 21.92
CA GLU A 14 25.38 -24.53 20.80
C GLU A 14 24.60 -23.54 19.93
N ALA A 15 25.15 -22.34 19.79
CA ALA A 15 24.53 -21.33 18.96
C ALA A 15 24.46 -21.93 17.56
N LYS A 16 23.24 -22.13 17.03
CA LYS A 16 23.09 -22.65 15.68
C LYS A 16 23.93 -21.76 14.76
N PRO A 17 24.76 -22.34 13.89
CA PRO A 17 25.57 -21.54 12.97
C PRO A 17 24.62 -20.67 12.15
N PHE A 18 24.97 -19.40 12.04
CA PHE A 18 24.30 -18.48 11.14
C PHE A 18 24.93 -18.63 9.76
N PRO A 19 24.16 -18.71 8.67
CA PRO A 19 22.69 -18.70 8.61
C PRO A 19 22.10 -20.10 8.81
N THR A 20 20.94 -20.20 9.46
CA THR A 20 20.16 -21.46 9.48
C THR A 20 19.51 -21.73 8.12
N ASP A 21 19.19 -22.98 7.79
CA ASP A 21 18.60 -23.38 6.49
C ASP A 21 17.36 -22.56 6.11
N MET A 22 16.52 -22.23 7.11
CA MET A 22 15.34 -21.39 6.88
C MET A 22 15.71 -19.93 6.55
N GLN A 23 16.77 -19.41 7.18
CA GLN A 23 17.28 -18.07 6.89
C GLN A 23 17.93 -18.03 5.51
N LYS A 24 18.72 -19.05 5.14
CA LYS A 24 19.27 -19.19 3.78
C LYS A 24 18.17 -19.17 2.74
N LYS A 25 17.13 -20.00 2.91
CA LYS A 25 15.99 -20.07 1.98
C LYS A 25 15.27 -18.73 1.83
N MET A 26 15.03 -18.02 2.93
CA MET A 26 14.35 -16.72 2.89
C MET A 26 15.22 -15.61 2.25
N MET A 27 16.55 -15.76 2.24
CA MET A 27 17.48 -14.83 1.58
C MET A 27 17.60 -15.09 0.07
N GLY A 28 17.28 -16.30 -0.39
CA GLY A 28 17.46 -16.67 -1.80
C GLY A 28 16.58 -15.87 -2.77
N LYS A 29 16.98 -15.86 -4.05
CA LYS A 29 16.34 -15.10 -5.13
C LYS A 29 14.85 -15.42 -5.31
N GLN A 30 14.48 -16.69 -5.31
CA GLN A 30 13.07 -17.09 -5.41
C GLN A 30 12.20 -16.47 -4.29
N TRP A 31 12.76 -16.31 -3.09
CA TRP A 31 12.03 -15.63 -2.01
C TRP A 31 11.93 -14.13 -2.26
N ASN A 32 13.02 -13.51 -2.70
CA ASN A 32 13.07 -12.08 -3.01
C ASN A 32 12.10 -11.68 -4.14
N ASP A 33 12.09 -12.46 -5.22
CA ASP A 33 11.43 -12.07 -6.47
C ASP A 33 9.98 -12.57 -6.55
N VAL A 34 9.66 -13.65 -5.85
CA VAL A 34 8.33 -14.29 -5.94
C VAL A 34 7.61 -14.27 -4.60
N VAL A 35 8.23 -14.84 -3.55
CA VAL A 35 7.51 -15.09 -2.29
C VAL A 35 7.17 -13.79 -1.57
N TRP A 36 8.12 -12.87 -1.43
CA TRP A 36 7.89 -11.61 -0.73
C TRP A 36 6.82 -10.76 -1.45
N PRO A 37 6.91 -10.46 -2.76
CA PRO A 37 5.86 -9.74 -3.47
C PRO A 37 4.47 -10.40 -3.35
N LEU A 38 4.38 -11.73 -3.52
CA LEU A 38 3.11 -12.45 -3.35
C LEU A 38 2.56 -12.35 -1.93
N LEU A 39 3.43 -12.37 -0.93
CA LEU A 39 3.03 -12.26 0.47
C LEU A 39 2.54 -10.85 0.81
N HIS A 40 3.20 -9.80 0.28
CA HIS A 40 2.71 -8.42 0.39
C HIS A 40 1.37 -8.24 -0.31
N LEU A 41 1.22 -8.77 -1.53
CA LEU A 41 -0.03 -8.76 -2.27
C LEU A 41 -1.14 -9.49 -1.51
N ALA A 42 -0.84 -10.64 -0.91
CA ALA A 42 -1.80 -11.40 -0.12
C ALA A 42 -2.29 -10.61 1.11
N PHE A 43 -1.39 -9.96 1.84
CA PHE A 43 -1.78 -9.08 2.96
C PHE A 43 -2.55 -7.84 2.48
N GLY A 44 -2.15 -7.22 1.37
CA GLY A 44 -2.87 -6.10 0.77
C GLY A 44 -4.29 -6.48 0.36
N MET A 45 -4.45 -7.60 -0.34
CA MET A 45 -5.76 -8.15 -0.72
C MET A 45 -6.59 -8.51 0.51
N PHE A 46 -5.99 -9.13 1.52
CA PHE A 46 -6.68 -9.47 2.77
C PHE A 46 -7.22 -8.22 3.48
N ILE A 47 -6.42 -7.16 3.60
CA ILE A 47 -6.85 -5.88 4.16
C ILE A 47 -7.98 -5.27 3.32
N ALA A 48 -7.83 -5.26 1.99
CA ALA A 48 -8.86 -4.73 1.08
C ALA A 48 -10.19 -5.47 1.25
N LEU A 49 -10.18 -6.80 1.39
CA LEU A 49 -11.39 -7.59 1.64
C LEU A 49 -12.05 -7.25 2.98
N ILE A 50 -11.26 -6.97 4.03
CA ILE A 50 -11.81 -6.57 5.33
C ILE A 50 -12.47 -5.19 5.24
N VAL A 51 -11.82 -4.25 4.55
CA VAL A 51 -12.38 -2.91 4.33
C VAL A 51 -13.67 -3.00 3.52
N LEU A 52 -13.66 -3.71 2.40
CA LEU A 52 -14.85 -3.94 1.59
C LEU A 52 -15.97 -4.57 2.42
N ASN A 53 -15.66 -5.57 3.25
CA ASN A 53 -16.63 -6.18 4.16
C ASN A 53 -17.19 -5.16 5.17
N ALA A 54 -16.35 -4.33 5.78
CA ALA A 54 -16.78 -3.32 6.74
C ALA A 54 -17.73 -2.28 6.12
N PHE A 55 -17.56 -1.94 4.84
CA PHE A 55 -18.47 -1.06 4.10
C PHE A 55 -19.70 -1.78 3.51
N GLY A 56 -19.84 -3.08 3.79
CA GLY A 56 -20.95 -3.90 3.32
C GLY A 56 -20.86 -4.32 1.85
N GLY A 57 -19.65 -4.24 1.28
CA GLY A 57 -19.29 -4.60 -0.08
C GLY A 57 -19.67 -3.54 -1.13
N ILE A 58 -19.15 -3.70 -2.34
CA ILE A 58 -19.42 -2.82 -3.49
C ILE A 58 -19.85 -3.69 -4.67
N GLY A 59 -20.92 -3.27 -5.36
CA GLY A 59 -21.45 -3.97 -6.53
C GLY A 59 -21.76 -5.43 -6.24
N PRO A 60 -21.24 -6.40 -7.02
CA PRO A 60 -21.57 -7.83 -6.85
C PRO A 60 -21.03 -8.45 -5.54
N LEU A 61 -20.16 -7.74 -4.81
CA LEU A 61 -19.61 -8.19 -3.52
C LEU A 61 -20.41 -7.67 -2.32
N SER A 62 -21.50 -6.92 -2.53
CA SER A 62 -22.36 -6.46 -1.45
C SER A 62 -23.07 -7.62 -0.75
N VAL A 63 -23.18 -7.55 0.58
CA VAL A 63 -24.01 -8.50 1.32
C VAL A 63 -25.40 -7.89 1.50
N ASP A 64 -26.38 -8.52 0.85
CA ASP A 64 -27.77 -8.08 0.92
C ASP A 64 -28.38 -8.38 2.30
N GLY A 65 -28.82 -7.33 2.99
CA GLY A 65 -29.53 -7.38 4.27
C GLY A 65 -31.02 -7.08 4.15
N THR A 66 -31.57 -6.96 2.94
CA THR A 66 -32.99 -6.64 2.70
C THR A 66 -33.91 -7.64 3.41
N GLY A 67 -34.94 -7.12 4.07
CA GLY A 67 -35.92 -7.91 4.83
C GLY A 67 -35.39 -8.46 6.17
N GLY A 68 -34.15 -8.15 6.56
CA GLY A 68 -33.65 -8.39 7.91
C GLY A 68 -34.13 -7.32 8.90
N PRO A 69 -34.28 -7.64 10.19
CA PRO A 69 -34.67 -6.65 11.20
C PRO A 69 -33.54 -5.64 11.42
N VAL A 70 -33.81 -4.36 11.20
CA VAL A 70 -32.87 -3.25 11.43
C VAL A 70 -33.57 -2.13 12.19
N ALA A 71 -32.81 -1.34 12.95
CA ALA A 71 -33.30 -0.08 13.49
C ALA A 71 -33.39 0.94 12.35
N LEU A 72 -34.57 1.52 12.18
CA LEU A 72 -34.86 2.48 11.13
C LEU A 72 -34.00 3.74 11.28
N ASP A 73 -33.30 4.08 10.21
CA ASP A 73 -32.58 5.34 10.09
C ASP A 73 -32.93 5.99 8.75
N MET A 74 -33.76 7.02 8.84
CA MET A 74 -34.28 7.80 7.73
C MET A 74 -33.66 9.21 7.69
N GLY A 75 -32.74 9.53 8.61
CA GLY A 75 -32.25 10.89 8.81
C GLY A 75 -33.40 11.87 9.10
N ASP A 76 -33.45 12.98 8.37
CA ASP A 76 -34.50 14.00 8.48
C ASP A 76 -35.76 13.69 7.65
N THR A 77 -35.79 12.56 6.94
CA THR A 77 -36.95 12.19 6.12
C THR A 77 -38.06 11.59 6.99
N VAL A 78 -39.30 12.03 6.77
CA VAL A 78 -40.45 11.60 7.57
C VAL A 78 -41.32 10.66 6.76
N ARG A 79 -41.57 9.47 7.32
CA ARG A 79 -42.41 8.43 6.73
C ARG A 79 -43.89 8.64 7.08
N THR A 80 -44.78 8.31 6.15
CA THR A 80 -46.24 8.47 6.35
C THR A 80 -46.91 7.30 7.05
N ASP A 81 -46.19 6.21 7.27
CA ASP A 81 -46.68 4.97 7.92
C ASP A 81 -46.43 4.93 9.44
N GLY A 82 -45.87 6.01 10.00
CA GLY A 82 -45.80 6.23 11.44
C GLY A 82 -44.68 5.48 12.17
N LEU A 83 -43.71 4.94 11.43
CA LEU A 83 -42.44 4.52 12.03
C LEU A 83 -41.57 5.76 12.29
N GLU A 84 -40.91 5.75 13.45
CA GLU A 84 -39.94 6.75 13.86
C GLU A 84 -38.51 6.18 13.73
N ASN A 85 -37.49 7.05 13.70
CA ASN A 85 -36.11 6.58 13.78
C ASN A 85 -35.92 5.72 15.06
N ASP A 86 -35.05 4.70 14.99
CA ASP A 86 -34.82 3.64 15.98
C ASP A 86 -35.88 2.52 16.06
N ASP A 87 -37.00 2.61 15.34
CA ASP A 87 -37.97 1.51 15.29
C ASP A 87 -37.40 0.28 14.56
N ILE A 88 -37.64 -0.92 15.10
CA ILE A 88 -37.21 -2.16 14.46
C ILE A 88 -38.22 -2.56 13.38
N TYR A 89 -37.76 -2.66 12.14
CA TYR A 89 -38.57 -3.06 10.99
C TYR A 89 -37.75 -3.93 10.01
N ASP A 90 -38.45 -4.57 9.06
CA ASP A 90 -37.82 -5.33 8.00
C ASP A 90 -37.19 -4.36 6.99
N CYS A 91 -35.86 -4.43 6.86
CA CYS A 91 -35.08 -3.45 6.11
C CYS A 91 -35.56 -3.30 4.66
N ASP A 92 -35.82 -2.07 4.27
CA ASP A 92 -36.21 -1.68 2.92
C ASP A 92 -35.21 -0.64 2.39
N PRO A 93 -34.45 -0.95 1.32
CA PRO A 93 -33.38 -0.07 0.82
C PRO A 93 -33.89 1.28 0.32
N ASP A 94 -35.18 1.41 -0.01
CA ASP A 94 -35.76 2.68 -0.48
C ASP A 94 -35.80 3.76 0.61
N TYR A 95 -35.66 3.37 1.88
CA TYR A 95 -35.85 4.26 3.04
C TYR A 95 -34.72 4.16 4.07
N GLN A 96 -33.99 3.05 4.10
CA GLN A 96 -32.87 2.86 5.01
C GLN A 96 -31.63 3.58 4.49
N ILE A 97 -31.07 4.47 5.30
CA ILE A 97 -29.72 4.98 5.05
C ILE A 97 -28.74 3.80 5.05
N GLY A 98 -28.03 3.62 3.93
CA GLY A 98 -27.07 2.52 3.74
C GLY A 98 -27.59 1.31 2.97
N ASP A 99 -28.74 1.42 2.29
CA ASP A 99 -29.29 0.42 1.34
C ASP A 99 -29.38 -1.01 1.90
N CYS A 100 -29.63 -1.16 3.19
CA CYS A 100 -29.67 -2.48 3.85
C CYS A 100 -28.38 -3.32 3.67
N LYS A 101 -27.21 -2.70 3.46
CA LYS A 101 -25.94 -3.41 3.31
C LYS A 101 -25.53 -4.06 4.64
N ASN A 102 -25.08 -5.30 4.58
CA ASN A 102 -24.54 -6.03 5.72
C ASN A 102 -23.03 -6.24 5.60
N SER A 103 -22.36 -6.37 6.74
CA SER A 103 -20.99 -6.87 6.84
C SER A 103 -21.00 -8.27 7.47
N LEU A 104 -20.05 -9.11 7.08
CA LEU A 104 -19.84 -10.42 7.69
C LEU A 104 -19.05 -10.25 8.99
N THR A 105 -19.60 -10.80 10.07
CA THR A 105 -19.07 -10.67 11.43
C THR A 105 -18.97 -12.04 12.10
N PRO A 106 -18.10 -12.96 11.64
CA PRO A 106 -18.03 -14.32 12.14
C PRO A 106 -17.67 -14.45 13.63
N LEU A 107 -17.03 -13.44 14.24
CA LEU A 107 -16.57 -13.51 15.64
C LEU A 107 -17.19 -12.43 16.55
N ALA A 108 -17.76 -11.35 16.01
CA ALA A 108 -18.20 -10.20 16.80
C ALA A 108 -19.71 -10.15 17.13
N GLY A 109 -20.54 -11.00 16.53
CA GLY A 109 -22.01 -10.85 16.57
C GLY A 109 -22.81 -11.99 17.20
N GLU A 110 -24.07 -11.70 17.54
CA GLU A 110 -25.13 -12.69 17.77
C GLU A 110 -25.53 -13.42 16.47
N ALA A 111 -25.20 -12.82 15.33
CA ALA A 111 -25.33 -13.37 13.99
C ALA A 111 -24.02 -13.17 13.22
N SER A 112 -23.81 -13.98 12.17
CA SER A 112 -22.64 -13.90 11.29
C SER A 112 -22.72 -12.79 10.24
N SER A 113 -23.83 -12.06 10.20
CA SER A 113 -24.13 -10.96 9.28
C SER A 113 -24.86 -9.89 10.07
N MET A 114 -24.30 -8.70 10.12
CA MET A 114 -24.85 -7.53 10.82
C MET A 114 -24.83 -6.33 9.85
N PRO A 115 -25.54 -5.22 10.14
CA PRO A 115 -25.47 -4.01 9.30
C PRO A 115 -24.03 -3.63 8.93
N ALA A 116 -23.80 -2.97 7.79
CA ALA A 116 -22.46 -2.61 7.38
C ALA A 116 -21.76 -1.76 8.46
N GLY A 117 -20.56 -2.16 8.88
CA GLY A 117 -19.78 -1.41 9.85
C GLY A 117 -18.47 -2.08 10.28
N TRP A 118 -17.73 -1.36 11.13
CA TRP A 118 -16.51 -1.85 11.77
C TRP A 118 -16.82 -2.56 13.07
N TYR A 119 -16.97 -3.87 13.00
CA TYR A 119 -17.11 -4.73 14.15
C TYR A 119 -15.77 -5.17 14.71
N TRP A 120 -15.77 -5.68 15.96
CA TRP A 120 -14.54 -6.04 16.66
C TRP A 120 -13.68 -7.05 15.91
N ASP A 121 -14.29 -7.97 15.17
CA ASP A 121 -13.61 -8.97 14.37
C ASP A 121 -13.00 -8.39 13.10
N GLY A 122 -13.72 -7.51 12.40
CA GLY A 122 -13.17 -6.70 11.31
C GLY A 122 -11.96 -5.87 11.76
N ILE A 123 -12.06 -5.20 12.92
CA ILE A 123 -10.95 -4.43 13.50
C ILE A 123 -9.77 -5.34 13.86
N LEU A 124 -10.02 -6.48 14.50
CA LEU A 124 -8.98 -7.46 14.83
C LEU A 124 -8.25 -7.93 13.57
N PHE A 125 -8.98 -8.31 12.53
CA PHE A 125 -8.39 -8.76 11.28
C PHE A 125 -7.65 -7.64 10.54
N ALA A 126 -8.15 -6.40 10.59
CA ALA A 126 -7.44 -5.26 10.01
C ALA A 126 -6.11 -4.99 10.74
N VAL A 127 -6.09 -5.08 12.06
CA VAL A 127 -4.85 -4.94 12.86
C VAL A 127 -3.89 -6.09 12.57
N LEU A 128 -4.37 -7.33 12.50
CA LEU A 128 -3.53 -8.48 12.17
C LEU A 128 -2.99 -8.40 10.73
N GLY A 129 -3.81 -7.95 9.79
CA GLY A 129 -3.42 -7.72 8.40
C GLY A 129 -2.36 -6.63 8.29
N GLY A 130 -2.60 -5.48 8.92
CA GLY A 130 -1.66 -4.35 8.94
C GLY A 130 -0.34 -4.69 9.64
N ALA A 131 -0.39 -5.35 10.80
CA ALA A 131 0.81 -5.83 11.48
C ALA A 131 1.55 -6.89 10.66
N GLY A 132 0.82 -7.76 9.96
CA GLY A 132 1.36 -8.74 9.02
C GLY A 132 2.09 -8.09 7.85
N LEU A 133 1.49 -7.09 7.21
CA LEU A 133 2.07 -6.34 6.09
C LEU A 133 3.30 -5.53 6.53
N CYS A 134 3.20 -4.79 7.64
CA CYS A 134 4.33 -4.04 8.17
C CYS A 134 5.47 -4.98 8.60
N GLY A 135 5.13 -6.07 9.28
CA GLY A 135 6.09 -7.09 9.72
C GLY A 135 6.78 -7.78 8.54
N SER A 136 6.04 -8.06 7.47
CA SER A 136 6.59 -8.66 6.27
C SER A 136 7.50 -7.71 5.50
N LEU A 137 7.10 -6.45 5.34
CA LEU A 137 7.93 -5.43 4.69
C LEU A 137 9.21 -5.19 5.48
N TYR A 138 9.12 -5.11 6.81
CA TYR A 138 10.30 -5.01 7.66
C TYR A 138 11.22 -6.23 7.52
N ALA A 139 10.64 -7.44 7.49
CA ALA A 139 11.43 -8.64 7.31
C ALA A 139 12.13 -8.66 5.94
N HIS A 140 11.39 -8.39 4.85
CA HIS A 140 11.91 -8.36 3.48
C HIS A 140 13.00 -7.30 3.30
N LEU A 141 12.70 -6.05 3.66
CA LEU A 141 13.52 -4.90 3.29
C LEU A 141 14.66 -4.63 4.29
N VAL A 142 14.52 -5.05 5.55
CA VAL A 142 15.51 -4.77 6.61
C VAL A 142 16.20 -6.03 7.07
N LEU A 143 15.45 -7.03 7.57
CA LEU A 143 16.07 -8.24 8.13
C LEU A 143 16.81 -9.04 7.06
N MET A 144 16.19 -9.32 5.91
CA MET A 144 16.84 -10.12 4.88
C MET A 144 18.09 -9.43 4.32
N LYS A 145 18.05 -8.12 4.09
CA LYS A 145 19.24 -7.35 3.69
C LYS A 145 20.36 -7.43 4.72
N SER A 146 20.03 -7.29 6.01
CA SER A 146 21.01 -7.41 7.09
C SER A 146 21.64 -8.81 7.17
N TRP A 147 20.86 -9.86 6.87
CA TRP A 147 21.34 -11.23 6.90
C TRP A 147 22.23 -11.54 5.70
N ARG A 148 21.89 -11.03 4.50
CA ARG A 148 22.74 -11.14 3.30
C ARG A 148 24.08 -10.44 3.50
N ALA A 149 24.06 -9.20 4.02
CA ALA A 149 25.29 -8.47 4.33
C ALA A 149 26.18 -9.21 5.36
N ARG A 150 25.56 -9.81 6.39
CA ARG A 150 26.27 -10.63 7.35
C ARG A 150 26.82 -11.93 6.75
N ALA A 151 26.09 -12.56 5.84
CA ALA A 151 26.56 -13.75 5.13
C ALA A 151 27.78 -13.42 4.27
N LYS A 152 27.73 -12.33 3.48
CA LYS A 152 28.85 -11.84 2.67
C LYS A 152 30.11 -11.55 3.52
N ALA A 153 29.95 -10.86 4.65
CA ALA A 153 31.07 -10.58 5.53
C ALA A 153 31.68 -11.84 6.18
N MET A 154 30.89 -12.90 6.38
CA MET A 154 31.41 -14.17 6.90
C MET A 154 32.15 -14.95 5.80
N LYS A 155 31.71 -14.87 4.54
CA LYS A 155 32.42 -15.44 3.38
C LYS A 155 33.78 -14.79 3.20
N GLU A 156 33.84 -13.45 3.13
CA GLU A 156 35.11 -12.71 2.97
C GLU A 156 36.14 -13.08 4.06
N VAL A 157 35.71 -13.26 5.31
CA VAL A 157 36.60 -13.69 6.40
C VAL A 157 37.06 -15.14 6.24
N ASN A 158 36.22 -16.02 5.68
CA ASN A 158 36.61 -17.41 5.43
C ASN A 158 37.60 -17.50 4.27
N ASP A 159 37.32 -16.78 3.18
CA ASP A 159 38.20 -16.66 2.01
C ASP A 159 39.59 -16.10 2.42
N ASP A 160 39.63 -14.99 3.18
CA ASP A 160 40.87 -14.40 3.70
C ASP A 160 41.65 -15.38 4.61
N LYS A 161 40.94 -16.24 5.34
CA LYS A 161 41.55 -17.24 6.22
C LYS A 161 42.10 -18.43 5.44
N ALA A 162 41.39 -18.89 4.41
CA ALA A 162 41.85 -19.94 3.50
C ALA A 162 43.11 -19.49 2.76
N ASP A 163 43.10 -18.27 2.19
CA ASP A 163 44.27 -17.68 1.52
C ASP A 163 45.50 -17.58 2.46
N ALA A 164 45.28 -17.21 3.73
CA ALA A 164 46.34 -17.13 4.72
C ALA A 164 46.85 -18.51 5.20
N GLU A 165 46.01 -19.54 5.16
CA GLU A 165 46.39 -20.93 5.48
C GLU A 165 47.12 -21.60 4.30
N GLU A 166 46.75 -21.29 3.06
CA GLU A 166 47.47 -21.72 1.85
C GLU A 166 48.91 -21.15 1.79
N GLU A 167 49.15 -19.94 2.28
CA GLU A 167 50.51 -19.38 2.41
C GLU A 167 51.38 -20.11 3.46
N HIS A 168 50.82 -20.97 4.33
CA HIS A 168 51.53 -21.59 5.45
C HIS A 168 51.57 -23.14 5.49
N ALA A 169 51.24 -23.82 4.38
CA ALA A 169 51.59 -25.21 3.98
C ALA A 169 50.46 -26.28 3.94
N GLU A 170 50.38 -26.90 2.74
CA GLU A 170 50.01 -28.29 2.37
C GLU A 170 48.64 -28.84 2.83
N GLU A 171 47.75 -29.03 1.85
CA GLU A 171 46.54 -29.89 1.80
C GLU A 171 46.08 -30.47 3.16
N SER A 172 45.13 -29.81 3.81
CA SER A 172 44.23 -30.45 4.75
C SER A 172 42.80 -30.40 4.23
N ASP A 173 42.36 -31.57 3.76
CA ASP A 173 41.03 -31.94 3.29
C ASP A 173 39.99 -31.75 4.40
N ASP A 174 39.31 -30.60 4.43
CA ASP A 174 38.22 -30.27 5.36
C ASP A 174 36.87 -30.21 4.60
N GLU A 175 36.42 -31.40 4.21
CA GLU A 175 35.23 -31.71 3.39
C GLU A 175 33.87 -31.30 4.02
N GLU A 176 33.84 -30.59 5.15
CA GLU A 176 32.59 -30.02 5.73
C GLU A 176 32.38 -28.53 5.37
N SER A 177 33.40 -27.83 4.85
CA SER A 177 33.34 -26.40 4.51
C SER A 177 32.73 -26.11 3.14
N GLU A 178 33.03 -26.94 2.14
CA GLU A 178 32.60 -26.82 0.74
C GLU A 178 31.07 -26.76 0.59
N SER A 179 30.31 -27.54 1.37
CA SER A 179 28.84 -27.58 1.25
C SER A 179 28.13 -26.32 1.75
N LEU A 180 28.77 -25.60 2.68
CA LEU A 180 28.26 -24.35 3.23
C LEU A 180 28.64 -23.16 2.35
N GLU A 181 29.80 -23.24 1.70
CA GLU A 181 30.30 -22.24 0.75
C GLU A 181 29.56 -22.28 -0.58
N GLU A 182 29.41 -23.44 -1.24
CA GLU A 182 28.63 -23.57 -2.47
C GLU A 182 27.18 -23.08 -2.28
N GLU A 183 26.55 -23.42 -1.14
CA GLU A 183 25.18 -22.98 -0.84
C GLU A 183 25.07 -21.50 -0.43
N MET A 184 26.14 -20.90 0.10
CA MET A 184 26.18 -19.46 0.40
C MET A 184 26.49 -18.66 -0.86
N GLU A 185 27.29 -19.23 -1.75
CA GLU A 185 27.57 -18.72 -3.07
C GLU A 185 26.30 -18.67 -3.92
N ASP A 186 25.47 -19.71 -3.99
CA ASP A 186 24.15 -19.63 -4.67
C ASP A 186 23.25 -18.51 -4.10
N ALA A 187 23.36 -18.22 -2.80
CA ALA A 187 22.59 -17.15 -2.15
C ALA A 187 23.16 -15.73 -2.35
N LEU A 188 24.44 -15.60 -2.74
CA LEU A 188 25.17 -14.34 -2.91
C LEU A 188 25.52 -14.04 -4.38
N GLU A 189 25.72 -15.07 -5.21
CA GLU A 189 26.06 -15.00 -6.63
C GLU A 189 24.84 -14.54 -7.45
N ASP A 190 23.63 -14.88 -7.00
CA ASP A 190 22.36 -14.49 -7.63
C ASP A 190 21.91 -13.04 -7.30
N ASP A 191 22.76 -12.25 -6.61
CA ASP A 191 22.58 -10.82 -6.26
C ASP A 191 23.53 -9.88 -7.05
N TYR A 192 24.48 -10.41 -7.85
CA TYR A 192 25.40 -9.59 -8.70
C TYR A 192 24.73 -9.03 -9.97
N ASP A 193 23.49 -8.56 -9.88
CA ASP A 193 22.83 -7.83 -10.97
C ASP A 193 21.93 -6.71 -10.45
N ALA A 194 22.27 -6.13 -9.29
CA ALA A 194 21.50 -5.04 -8.68
C ALA A 194 22.34 -3.78 -8.34
N GLU A 195 23.62 -3.74 -8.73
CA GLU A 195 24.50 -2.57 -8.59
C GLU A 195 24.78 -1.93 -9.97
N GLU A 196 23.72 -1.61 -10.72
CA GLU A 196 23.78 -0.69 -11.87
C GLU A 196 22.40 -0.04 -12.09
N LEU A 197 21.89 0.67 -11.09
CA LEU A 197 20.89 1.73 -11.33
C LEU A 197 21.64 3.05 -11.45
N GLU A 198 22.32 3.21 -12.58
CA GLU A 198 22.70 4.53 -13.07
C GLU A 198 21.44 5.26 -13.57
N ASP A 199 21.33 6.52 -13.14
CA ASP A 199 20.39 7.52 -13.63
C ASP A 199 20.30 7.53 -15.18
N GLU A 200 19.15 7.21 -15.75
CA GLU A 200 18.72 7.73 -17.06
C GLU A 200 17.28 8.24 -16.97
N GLU A 201 17.19 9.50 -16.51
CA GLU A 201 16.09 10.42 -16.77
C GLU A 201 16.21 10.98 -18.20
N GLU A 202 15.25 10.65 -19.07
CA GLU A 202 14.76 11.32 -20.31
C GLU A 202 14.19 10.23 -21.24
N SER A 203 13.07 10.33 -21.96
CA SER A 203 12.08 11.37 -22.25
C SER A 203 10.97 10.71 -23.10
N ALA A 204 9.72 11.20 -22.95
CA ALA A 204 8.71 11.52 -23.99
C ALA A 204 8.62 10.63 -25.27
N ASP A 205 7.48 10.19 -25.80
CA ASP A 205 6.22 10.89 -26.07
C ASP A 205 5.28 9.84 -26.73
N ASP A 206 4.06 9.67 -26.22
CA ASP A 206 2.78 10.03 -26.86
C ASP A 206 2.22 9.05 -27.91
N GLU A 207 0.96 8.68 -27.72
CA GLU A 207 -0.11 8.77 -28.72
C GLU A 207 -1.43 8.46 -27.99
N SER A 208 -2.03 9.54 -27.47
CA SER A 208 -3.44 9.96 -27.64
C SER A 208 -4.56 8.90 -27.64
N TYR A 209 -5.60 9.11 -26.81
CA TYR A 209 -7.03 9.22 -27.19
C TYR A 209 -7.86 9.61 -25.94
N GLU A 210 -8.53 10.75 -26.07
CA GLU A 210 -9.32 11.47 -25.08
C GLU A 210 -10.80 11.04 -24.95
N GLU A 211 -11.52 11.81 -24.11
CA GLU A 211 -12.96 11.94 -23.82
C GLU A 211 -13.50 11.10 -22.65
N ALA A 212 -14.18 11.67 -21.64
CA ALA A 212 -14.63 13.04 -21.41
C ALA A 212 -14.94 13.26 -19.92
N GLU A 213 -14.79 14.53 -19.55
CA GLU A 213 -15.04 15.19 -18.27
C GLU A 213 -16.48 15.03 -17.79
N GLU A 214 -16.68 14.77 -16.49
CA GLU A 214 -17.92 15.11 -15.79
C GLU A 214 -17.58 16.21 -14.79
N ALA A 215 -18.00 17.43 -15.15
CA ALA A 215 -17.82 18.67 -14.43
C ALA A 215 -18.36 18.58 -13.00
N ASP A 216 -17.49 18.92 -12.03
CA ASP A 216 -17.86 19.17 -10.65
C ASP A 216 -18.38 20.62 -10.54
N GLU A 217 -19.70 20.77 -10.44
CA GLU A 217 -20.34 22.03 -10.06
C GLU A 217 -20.13 22.28 -8.56
N GLY A 218 -19.32 23.29 -8.22
CA GLY A 218 -19.53 24.08 -7.00
C GLY A 218 -18.28 24.47 -6.22
N ASP A 219 -17.90 25.74 -6.36
CA ASP A 219 -16.96 26.47 -5.48
C ASP A 219 -15.48 26.04 -5.57
N GLY A 220 -15.03 25.75 -6.79
CA GLY A 220 -13.60 25.59 -7.09
C GLY A 220 -12.88 26.93 -6.99
N GLU A 221 -11.81 26.99 -6.20
CA GLU A 221 -10.80 28.03 -6.30
C GLU A 221 -10.37 28.10 -7.78
N ILE A 222 -10.42 29.29 -8.39
CA ILE A 222 -10.08 29.46 -9.82
C ILE A 222 -8.58 29.18 -9.96
N ASP A 223 -8.25 28.01 -10.46
CA ASP A 223 -6.88 27.52 -10.63
C ASP A 223 -6.46 27.53 -12.11
N ILE A 224 -5.16 27.37 -12.35
CA ILE A 224 -4.59 27.23 -13.70
C ILE A 224 -5.21 26.00 -14.38
N GLY A 225 -5.76 26.20 -15.58
CA GLY A 225 -6.56 25.20 -16.29
C GLY A 225 -8.08 25.41 -16.17
N SER A 226 -8.55 26.35 -15.34
CA SER A 226 -9.97 26.72 -15.29
C SER A 226 -10.37 27.54 -16.51
N HIS A 227 -11.62 27.35 -16.96
CA HIS A 227 -12.22 28.13 -18.04
C HIS A 227 -12.89 29.39 -17.49
N ILE A 228 -12.54 30.55 -18.03
CA ILE A 228 -13.04 31.86 -17.59
C ILE A 228 -13.31 32.81 -18.76
N GLY A 229 -14.11 33.84 -18.51
CA GLY A 229 -14.27 35.00 -19.39
C GLY A 229 -13.49 36.21 -18.88
N LEU A 230 -12.88 36.97 -19.80
CA LEU A 230 -12.27 38.28 -19.54
C LEU A 230 -13.00 39.37 -20.34
N SER A 231 -13.28 40.49 -19.68
CA SER A 231 -13.84 41.68 -20.34
C SER A 231 -12.72 42.65 -20.75
N LEU A 232 -12.38 42.73 -22.03
CA LEU A 232 -11.39 43.70 -22.56
C LEU A 232 -12.07 44.68 -23.53
N ASP A 233 -11.94 45.99 -23.29
CA ASP A 233 -12.37 47.06 -24.21
C ASP A 233 -13.82 46.91 -24.75
N ASP A 234 -14.76 46.50 -23.89
CA ASP A 234 -16.19 46.22 -24.19
C ASP A 234 -16.44 44.95 -25.04
N GLU A 235 -15.45 44.05 -25.19
CA GLU A 235 -15.57 42.73 -25.80
C GLU A 235 -15.26 41.63 -24.76
N GLU A 236 -16.08 40.58 -24.74
CA GLU A 236 -15.94 39.43 -23.82
C GLU A 236 -15.20 38.31 -24.54
N VAL A 237 -14.08 37.87 -23.96
CA VAL A 237 -13.22 36.82 -24.52
C VAL A 237 -13.18 35.65 -23.55
N PHE A 238 -13.34 34.43 -24.06
CA PHE A 238 -13.37 33.20 -23.27
C PHE A 238 -12.15 32.35 -23.55
N GLY A 239 -11.61 31.74 -22.50
CA GLY A 239 -10.42 30.92 -22.64
C GLY A 239 -10.02 30.19 -21.37
N THR A 240 -8.97 29.39 -21.49
CA THR A 240 -8.42 28.60 -20.38
C THR A 240 -7.24 29.33 -19.74
N ILE A 241 -7.19 29.40 -18.41
CA ILE A 241 -6.09 30.06 -17.68
C ILE A 241 -4.81 29.26 -17.82
N ILE A 242 -3.75 29.90 -18.31
CA ILE A 242 -2.42 29.30 -18.43
C ILE A 242 -1.43 29.83 -17.39
N GLU A 243 -1.65 31.05 -16.87
CA GLU A 243 -0.75 31.67 -15.88
C GLU A 243 -1.48 32.70 -15.02
N PHE A 244 -1.18 32.69 -13.71
CA PHE A 244 -1.55 33.73 -12.75
C PHE A 244 -0.31 34.52 -12.33
N ASP A 245 -0.40 35.84 -12.40
CA ASP A 245 0.58 36.75 -11.83
C ASP A 245 -0.07 37.54 -10.68
N ASP A 246 0.16 37.06 -9.45
CA ASP A 246 -0.32 37.68 -8.22
C ASP A 246 0.39 38.99 -7.86
N GLU A 247 1.58 39.25 -8.42
CA GLU A 247 2.32 40.51 -8.15
C GLU A 247 1.74 41.67 -8.96
N GLU A 248 1.33 41.41 -10.20
CA GLU A 248 0.75 42.40 -11.11
C GLU A 248 -0.79 42.34 -11.17
N GLU A 249 -1.43 41.45 -10.41
CA GLU A 249 -2.89 41.22 -10.38
C GLU A 249 -3.48 40.94 -11.78
N THR A 250 -2.74 40.19 -12.61
CA THR A 250 -3.14 39.83 -13.98
C THR A 250 -3.29 38.31 -14.16
N VAL A 251 -4.06 37.94 -15.17
CA VAL A 251 -4.28 36.55 -15.59
C VAL A 251 -4.07 36.43 -17.09
N THR A 252 -3.42 35.36 -17.52
CA THR A 252 -3.20 35.06 -18.94
C THR A 252 -4.02 33.84 -19.32
N ILE A 253 -4.80 33.98 -20.39
CA ILE A 253 -5.64 32.93 -20.96
C ILE A 253 -5.24 32.61 -22.40
N GLU A 254 -5.51 31.38 -22.82
CA GLU A 254 -5.55 30.97 -24.22
C GLU A 254 -7.00 31.05 -24.71
N GLU A 255 -7.29 31.94 -25.67
CA GLU A 255 -8.64 32.16 -26.23
C GLU A 255 -9.11 30.96 -27.06
N ASP A 256 -10.33 30.47 -26.82
CA ASP A 256 -10.82 29.24 -27.44
C ASP A 256 -11.03 29.33 -28.96
N GLU A 257 -11.43 30.49 -29.49
CA GLU A 257 -11.76 30.64 -30.91
C GLU A 257 -10.52 30.79 -31.80
N THR A 258 -9.46 31.41 -31.30
CA THR A 258 -8.27 31.77 -32.09
C THR A 258 -7.01 31.01 -31.65
N GLY A 259 -6.95 30.55 -30.39
CA GLY A 259 -5.74 30.06 -29.74
C GLY A 259 -4.72 31.16 -29.44
N ASP A 260 -5.14 32.43 -29.47
CA ASP A 260 -4.26 33.55 -29.14
C ASP A 260 -4.10 33.68 -27.61
N ILE A 261 -2.89 34.03 -27.18
CA ILE A 261 -2.57 34.24 -25.76
C ILE A 261 -2.89 35.70 -25.40
N ILE A 262 -3.80 35.89 -24.46
CA ILE A 262 -4.32 37.19 -24.04
C ILE A 262 -4.13 37.36 -22.53
N THR A 263 -3.61 38.51 -22.11
CA THR A 263 -3.43 38.86 -20.70
C THR A 263 -4.39 39.99 -20.32
N GLY A 264 -5.15 39.80 -19.24
CA GLY A 264 -6.09 40.78 -18.69
C GLY A 264 -5.95 40.92 -17.17
N TYR A 265 -6.70 41.85 -16.59
CA TYR A 265 -6.71 42.03 -15.13
C TYR A 265 -7.60 40.98 -14.47
N GLN A 266 -7.19 40.49 -13.30
CA GLN A 266 -7.98 39.52 -12.53
C GLN A 266 -9.33 40.09 -12.08
N GLU A 267 -9.47 41.41 -11.95
CA GLU A 267 -10.75 42.05 -11.58
C GLU A 267 -11.80 42.02 -12.69
N ASP A 268 -11.38 41.82 -13.95
CA ASP A 268 -12.23 41.75 -15.13
C ASP A 268 -12.61 40.31 -15.51
N MET A 269 -12.20 39.34 -14.68
CA MET A 269 -12.48 37.91 -14.81
C MET A 269 -13.86 37.56 -14.25
N PHE A 270 -14.58 36.72 -14.98
CA PHE A 270 -15.82 36.11 -14.51
C PHE A 270 -15.90 34.66 -14.94
N VAL A 271 -16.60 33.86 -14.12
CA VAL A 271 -16.94 32.46 -14.42
C VAL A 271 -18.34 32.45 -15.04
N GLU A 272 -18.59 31.55 -15.99
CA GLU A 272 -19.93 31.35 -16.57
C GLU A 272 -20.95 30.81 -15.54
#